data_AF-A0A7R9MQY3-F1
#
_entry.id   AF-A0A7R9MQY3-F1
#
_cell.length_a   1.000
_cell.length_b   1.000
_cell.length_c   1.000
_cell.angle_alpha   90.00
_cell.angle_beta   90.00
_cell.angle_gamma   90.00
#
_symmetry.space_group_name_H-M   'P 1'
#
loop_
_entity.id
_entity.type
_entity.pdbx_description
1 polymer ?
#
loop_
_entity_poly.entity_id
_entity_poly.type
_entity_poly.pdbx_seq_one_letter_code
_entity_poly.pdbx_strand_id
1 'polypeptide(L)'
;MVNIYSISDDKELYSALKQFIRILYFRYLAVNPKDRRLVIVESIFCCTRFRNQLLKVLYFHYDIQALLIVPQHLVCLATLGVSTALVLDVGYKEAVAIPVIEGVTAVDGLQFAPLGGKSVHYRIMDELIQRRATIRHANEETVISEPLDETLLEDIKIRTCFVAPFERGVRLSQQRVDFDEGSAITSPPNDVKYPIDGQRVLHIPGSLRESVCEVLFEMYGDEH
;
A
#
# COMPACT_ATOMS: atom_id res chain seq x y z
N MET A 1 -13.96 -3.45 -6.12
CA MET A 1 -14.34 -3.21 -4.71
C MET A 1 -14.43 -1.69 -4.55
N VAL A 2 -15.49 -1.13 -3.95
CA VAL A 2 -15.58 0.34 -3.82
C VAL A 2 -14.47 0.84 -2.89
N ASN A 3 -13.67 1.81 -3.34
CA ASN A 3 -12.65 2.41 -2.50
C ASN A 3 -13.34 3.37 -1.51
N ILE A 4 -13.64 2.87 -0.31
CA ILE A 4 -14.39 3.61 0.72
C ILE A 4 -13.64 4.88 1.14
N TYR A 5 -12.31 4.86 1.07
CA TYR A 5 -11.47 5.98 1.47
C TYR A 5 -11.46 7.15 0.47
N SER A 6 -11.92 6.95 -0.77
CA SER A 6 -12.02 8.03 -1.76
C SER A 6 -13.39 8.71 -1.78
N ILE A 7 -14.35 8.26 -0.97
CA ILE A 7 -15.71 8.79 -0.97
C ILE A 7 -15.75 10.13 -0.24
N SER A 8 -16.05 11.20 -0.98
CA SER A 8 -16.13 12.56 -0.47
C SER A 8 -17.50 12.93 0.07
N ASP A 9 -18.57 12.20 -0.23
CA ASP A 9 -19.91 12.44 0.33
C ASP A 9 -20.15 11.65 1.62
N ASP A 10 -20.69 12.30 2.64
CA ASP A 10 -20.92 11.68 3.95
C ASP A 10 -22.03 10.63 3.93
N LYS A 11 -23.07 10.80 3.11
CA LYS A 11 -24.18 9.83 3.05
C LYS A 11 -23.76 8.58 2.30
N GLU A 12 -23.04 8.75 1.20
CA GLU A 12 -22.45 7.66 0.45
C GLU A 12 -21.43 6.90 1.31
N LEU A 13 -20.56 7.60 2.03
CA LEU A 13 -19.59 6.99 2.95
C LEU A 13 -20.29 6.18 4.05
N TYR A 14 -21.35 6.72 4.64
CA TYR A 14 -22.16 6.01 5.64
C TYR A 14 -22.77 4.72 5.08
N SER A 15 -23.34 4.78 3.87
CA SER A 15 -23.93 3.62 3.19
C SER A 15 -22.87 2.56 2.86
N ALA A 16 -21.72 2.98 2.34
CA ALA A 16 -20.60 2.10 2.02
C ALA A 16 -20.03 1.42 3.27
N LEU A 17 -19.81 2.17 4.35
CA LEU A 17 -19.35 1.63 5.64
C LEU A 17 -20.34 0.62 6.23
N LYS A 18 -21.64 0.91 6.15
CA LYS A 18 -22.69 -0.05 6.53
C LYS A 18 -22.58 -1.34 5.71
N GLN A 19 -22.48 -1.25 4.39
CA GLN A 19 -22.35 -2.45 3.56
C GLN A 19 -21.07 -3.24 3.89
N PHE A 20 -19.96 -2.54 4.11
CA PHE A 20 -18.68 -3.15 4.46
C PHE A 20 -18.74 -3.88 5.81
N ILE A 21 -19.24 -3.23 6.87
CA ILE A 21 -19.41 -3.84 8.20
C ILE A 21 -20.37 -5.03 8.15
N ARG A 22 -21.43 -4.96 7.32
CA ARG A 22 -22.32 -6.11 7.10
C ARG A 22 -21.54 -7.31 6.57
N ILE A 23 -20.66 -7.12 5.59
CA ILE A 23 -19.84 -8.21 5.07
C ILE A 23 -18.94 -8.78 6.19
N LEU A 24 -18.31 -7.92 7.00
CA LEU A 24 -17.51 -8.37 8.15
C LEU A 24 -18.29 -9.26 9.12
N TYR A 25 -19.42 -8.79 9.64
CA TYR A 25 -20.19 -9.55 10.63
C TYR A 25 -20.86 -10.80 10.06
N PHE A 26 -21.50 -10.69 8.89
CA PHE A 26 -22.32 -11.79 8.37
C PHE A 26 -21.53 -12.79 7.53
N ARG A 27 -20.51 -12.35 6.79
CA ARG A 27 -19.72 -13.24 5.93
C ARG A 27 -18.50 -13.81 6.63
N TYR A 28 -17.78 -13.00 7.41
CA TYR A 28 -16.49 -13.41 7.99
C TYR A 28 -16.61 -13.86 9.44
N LEU A 29 -17.31 -13.10 10.30
CA LEU A 29 -17.37 -13.39 11.73
C LEU A 29 -18.52 -14.33 12.11
N ALA A 30 -19.63 -14.31 11.37
CA ALA A 30 -20.87 -15.03 11.69
C ALA A 30 -21.38 -14.79 13.13
N VAL A 31 -21.17 -13.57 13.65
CA VAL A 31 -21.61 -13.16 14.99
C VAL A 31 -22.51 -11.93 14.92
N ASN A 32 -23.38 -11.79 15.91
CA ASN A 32 -24.19 -10.60 16.09
C ASN A 32 -23.34 -9.47 16.70
N PRO A 33 -23.28 -8.27 16.08
CA PRO A 33 -22.52 -7.13 16.60
C PRO A 33 -22.94 -6.69 18.00
N LYS A 34 -24.18 -6.94 18.42
CA LYS A 34 -24.68 -6.52 19.74
C LYS A 34 -24.13 -7.37 20.89
N ASP A 35 -23.68 -8.59 20.60
CA ASP A 35 -23.31 -9.58 21.62
C ASP A 35 -21.80 -9.60 21.91
N ARG A 36 -21.02 -8.72 21.27
CA ARG A 36 -19.55 -8.70 21.35
C ARG A 36 -19.03 -7.27 21.48
N ARG A 37 -17.92 -7.14 22.20
CA ARG A 37 -17.15 -5.89 22.28
C ARG A 37 -16.27 -5.79 21.04
N LEU A 38 -16.20 -4.59 20.46
CA LEU A 38 -15.41 -4.33 19.26
C LEU A 38 -14.09 -3.66 19.63
N VAL A 39 -13.00 -4.14 19.06
CA VAL A 39 -11.69 -3.48 19.10
C VAL A 39 -11.34 -3.06 17.69
N ILE A 40 -11.05 -1.77 17.49
CA ILE A 40 -10.60 -1.22 16.21
C ILE A 40 -9.14 -0.81 16.38
N VAL A 41 -8.29 -1.39 15.55
CA VAL A 41 -6.90 -0.95 15.40
C VAL A 41 -6.89 0.13 14.33
N GLU A 42 -6.43 1.32 14.67
CA GLU A 42 -6.32 2.43 13.72
C GLU A 42 -4.91 3.04 13.72
N SER A 43 -4.54 3.65 12.59
CA SER A 43 -3.40 4.57 12.56
C SER A 43 -3.73 5.86 13.31
N ILE A 44 -2.74 6.45 13.97
CA ILE A 44 -2.87 7.75 14.64
C ILE A 44 -3.19 8.90 13.66
N PHE A 45 -2.93 8.69 12.37
CA PHE A 45 -3.24 9.64 11.30
C PHE A 45 -4.62 9.44 10.68
N CYS A 46 -5.45 8.55 11.23
CA CYS A 46 -6.80 8.33 10.72
C CYS A 46 -7.61 9.65 10.73
N CYS A 47 -8.21 9.98 9.59
CA CYS A 47 -9.00 11.20 9.45
C CYS A 47 -10.21 11.18 10.41
N THR A 48 -10.36 12.22 11.24
CA THR A 48 -11.46 12.37 12.19
C THR A 48 -12.83 12.25 11.54
N ARG A 49 -12.99 12.72 10.30
CA ARG A 49 -14.23 12.59 9.53
C ARG A 49 -14.60 11.12 9.31
N PHE A 50 -13.64 10.31 8.85
CA PHE A 50 -13.84 8.89 8.60
C PHE A 50 -14.18 8.16 9.91
N ARG A 51 -13.41 8.44 10.97
CA ARG A 51 -13.67 7.89 12.32
C ARG A 51 -15.09 8.20 12.79
N ASN A 52 -15.54 9.44 12.67
CA ASN A 52 -16.88 9.85 13.10
C ASN A 52 -17.98 9.14 12.32
N GLN A 53 -17.83 8.95 11.01
CA GLN A 53 -18.82 8.21 10.22
C GLN A 53 -18.83 6.72 10.56
N LEU A 54 -17.66 6.11 10.80
CA LEU A 54 -17.54 4.74 11.26
C LEU A 54 -18.24 4.53 12.61
N LEU A 55 -18.00 5.43 13.57
CA LEU A 55 -18.65 5.42 14.88
C LEU A 55 -20.17 5.54 14.77
N LYS A 56 -20.67 6.43 13.91
CA LYS A 56 -22.12 6.58 13.67
C LYS A 56 -22.72 5.28 13.16
N VAL A 57 -22.10 4.63 12.17
CA VAL A 57 -22.59 3.35 11.65
C VAL A 57 -22.58 2.28 12.75
N LEU A 58 -21.50 2.16 13.51
CA LEU A 58 -21.38 1.13 14.54
C LEU A 58 -22.40 1.29 15.67
N TYR A 59 -22.58 2.49 16.19
CA TYR A 59 -23.51 2.73 17.30
C TYR A 59 -24.97 2.86 16.84
N PHE A 60 -25.27 3.62 15.78
CA PHE A 60 -26.66 3.88 15.40
C PHE A 60 -27.29 2.83 14.49
N HIS A 61 -26.49 2.06 13.74
CA HIS A 61 -27.02 1.04 12.85
C HIS A 61 -26.82 -0.39 13.39
N TYR A 62 -25.70 -0.64 14.08
CA TYR A 62 -25.37 -1.97 14.58
C TYR A 62 -25.56 -2.15 16.08
N ASP A 63 -25.84 -1.06 16.83
CA ASP A 63 -26.04 -1.06 18.28
C ASP A 63 -24.95 -1.86 19.04
N ILE A 64 -23.68 -1.61 18.72
CA ILE A 64 -22.57 -2.30 19.40
C ILE A 64 -22.58 -1.98 20.91
N GLN A 65 -22.20 -2.97 21.73
CA GLN A 65 -22.20 -2.81 23.19
C GLN A 65 -21.07 -1.90 23.69
N ALA A 66 -19.88 -2.08 23.14
CA ALA A 66 -18.70 -1.34 23.54
C ALA A 66 -17.68 -1.30 22.40
N LEU A 67 -16.92 -0.21 22.35
CA LEU A 67 -15.83 0.01 21.40
C LEU A 67 -14.57 0.42 22.14
N LEU A 68 -13.46 -0.22 21.78
CA LEU A 68 -12.12 0.24 22.12
C LEU A 68 -11.37 0.54 20.82
N ILE A 69 -10.82 1.74 20.71
CA ILE A 69 -9.95 2.10 19.60
C ILE A 69 -8.51 2.13 20.12
N VAL A 70 -7.62 1.37 19.49
CA VAL A 70 -6.21 1.26 19.87
C VAL A 70 -5.31 1.69 18.71
N PRO A 71 -4.22 2.42 18.98
CA PRO A 71 -3.30 2.80 17.94
C PRO A 71 -2.46 1.60 17.49
N GLN A 72 -2.27 1.46 16.18
CA GLN A 72 -1.63 0.32 15.54
C GLN A 72 -0.23 0.02 16.08
N HIS A 73 0.62 1.04 16.25
CA HIS A 73 2.01 0.85 16.69
C HIS A 73 2.10 0.29 18.12
N LEU A 74 1.19 0.65 19.03
CA LEU A 74 1.17 0.06 20.38
C LEU A 74 0.70 -1.40 20.36
N VAL A 75 -0.23 -1.75 19.45
CA VAL A 75 -0.64 -3.14 19.27
C VAL A 75 0.52 -4.01 18.79
N CYS A 76 1.35 -3.49 17.88
CA CYS A 76 2.58 -4.17 17.44
C CYS A 76 3.57 -4.43 18.59
N LEU A 77 3.74 -3.48 19.51
CA LEU A 77 4.58 -3.72 20.69
C LEU A 77 3.96 -4.73 21.64
N ALA A 78 2.64 -4.69 21.82
CA ALA A 78 1.92 -5.62 22.67
C ALA A 78 2.04 -7.07 22.17
N THR A 79 2.08 -7.32 20.86
CA THR A 79 2.31 -8.67 20.31
C THR A 79 3.74 -9.16 20.51
N LEU A 80 4.71 -8.26 20.61
CA LEU A 80 6.13 -8.57 20.86
C LEU A 80 6.48 -8.64 22.35
N GLY A 81 5.61 -8.13 23.24
CA GLY A 81 5.86 -8.11 24.68
C GLY A 81 6.98 -7.14 25.09
N VAL A 82 7.23 -6.10 24.28
CA VAL A 82 8.25 -5.07 24.55
C VAL A 82 7.58 -3.74 24.87
N SER A 83 8.15 -2.97 25.80
CA SER A 83 7.64 -1.64 26.17
C SER A 83 8.30 -0.50 25.38
N THR A 84 9.51 -0.73 24.87
CA THR A 84 10.32 0.28 24.18
C THR A 84 10.78 -0.25 22.83
N ALA A 85 10.43 0.43 21.73
CA ALA A 85 10.82 0.07 20.37
C ALA A 85 10.64 1.25 19.39
N LEU A 86 11.38 1.23 18.28
CA LEU A 86 11.10 2.05 17.10
C LEU A 86 10.23 1.23 16.13
N VAL A 87 9.02 1.68 15.85
CA VAL A 87 8.10 1.02 14.92
C VAL A 87 8.19 1.71 13.57
N LEU A 88 8.60 0.98 12.53
CA LEU A 88 8.51 1.44 11.14
C LEU A 88 7.34 0.71 10.46
N ASP A 89 6.27 1.45 10.17
CA ASP A 89 5.11 0.95 9.42
C ASP A 89 5.17 1.47 7.99
N VAL A 90 5.34 0.57 7.01
CA VAL A 90 5.34 0.91 5.57
C VAL A 90 4.01 0.48 4.97
N GLY A 91 3.07 1.43 4.90
CA GLY A 91 1.71 1.18 4.45
C GLY A 91 1.51 1.33 2.95
N TYR A 92 0.24 1.43 2.54
CA TYR A 92 -0.12 1.64 1.13
C TYR A 92 0.23 3.07 0.67
N LYS A 93 -0.13 4.10 1.45
CA LYS A 93 0.02 5.51 1.05
C LYS A 93 1.28 6.17 1.61
N GLU A 94 1.73 5.71 2.76
CA GLU A 94 2.73 6.39 3.58
C GLU A 94 3.53 5.38 4.40
N ALA A 95 4.72 5.81 4.81
CA ALA A 95 5.59 5.12 5.74
C ALA A 95 5.80 6.00 6.96
N VAL A 96 5.68 5.42 8.14
CA VAL A 96 5.76 6.14 9.41
C VAL A 96 6.73 5.43 10.34
N ALA A 97 7.70 6.15 10.87
CA ALA A 97 8.55 5.69 11.96
C ALA A 97 8.11 6.35 13.28
N ILE A 98 7.69 5.54 14.25
CA ILE A 98 7.16 6.00 15.54
C ILE A 98 7.99 5.39 16.68
N PRO A 99 8.73 6.22 17.45
CA PRO A 99 9.38 5.74 18.67
C PRO A 99 8.36 5.57 19.79
N VAL A 100 8.44 4.43 20.49
CA VAL A 100 7.69 4.14 21.71
C VAL A 100 8.68 3.87 22.83
N ILE A 101 8.51 4.54 23.97
CA ILE A 101 9.40 4.47 25.13
C ILE A 101 8.55 4.13 26.35
N GLU A 102 8.78 2.98 26.96
CA GLU A 102 8.03 2.47 28.12
C GLU A 102 6.51 2.55 27.94
N GLY A 103 6.02 2.18 26.76
CA GLY A 103 4.60 2.21 26.38
C GLY A 103 4.07 3.60 25.99
N VAL A 104 4.88 4.65 26.08
CA VAL A 104 4.51 6.01 25.70
C VAL A 104 4.92 6.28 24.26
N THR A 105 3.98 6.76 23.44
CA THR A 105 4.27 7.19 22.07
C THR A 105 4.99 8.53 22.08
N ALA A 106 6.23 8.56 21.61
CA ALA A 106 7.01 9.80 21.50
C ALA A 106 6.66 10.51 20.17
N VAL A 107 5.54 11.25 20.19
CA VAL A 107 4.98 11.95 19.01
C VAL A 107 5.98 12.94 18.40
N ASP A 108 6.80 13.59 19.21
CA ASP A 108 7.81 14.55 18.75
C ASP A 108 8.93 13.89 17.93
N GLY A 109 9.19 12.60 18.14
CA GLY A 109 10.20 11.83 17.41
C GLY A 109 9.66 11.11 16.18
N LEU A 110 8.39 11.32 15.84
CA LEU A 110 7.75 10.68 14.71
C LEU A 110 8.32 11.19 13.39
N GLN A 111 8.59 10.26 12.47
CA GLN A 111 8.96 10.58 11.09
C GLN A 111 7.91 10.04 10.12
N PHE A 112 7.67 10.80 9.07
CA PHE A 112 6.65 10.53 8.06
C PHE A 112 7.27 10.65 6.67
N ALA A 113 6.96 9.70 5.78
CA ALA A 113 7.24 9.81 4.36
C ALA A 113 5.99 9.46 3.55
N PRO A 114 5.64 10.23 2.50
CA PRO A 114 4.56 9.90 1.58
C PRO A 114 4.98 8.80 0.58
N LEU A 115 5.64 7.78 1.10
CA LEU A 115 6.21 6.64 0.38
C LEU A 115 5.55 5.36 0.87
N GLY A 116 5.09 4.53 -0.04
CA GLY A 116 4.47 3.25 0.31
C GLY A 116 4.18 2.40 -0.91
N GLY A 117 3.30 1.41 -0.74
CA GLY A 117 2.90 0.51 -1.83
C GLY A 117 2.35 1.24 -3.06
N LYS A 118 1.72 2.40 -2.88
CA LYS A 118 1.19 3.26 -3.93
C LYS A 118 2.28 3.94 -4.75
N SER A 119 3.39 4.33 -4.11
CA SER A 119 4.55 4.89 -4.82
C SER A 119 5.18 3.85 -5.75
N VAL A 120 5.23 2.59 -5.32
CA VAL A 120 5.65 1.47 -6.16
C VAL A 120 4.67 1.22 -7.31
N HIS A 121 3.35 1.29 -7.07
CA HIS A 121 2.34 1.21 -8.15
C HIS A 121 2.56 2.29 -9.22
N TYR A 122 2.79 3.54 -8.80
CA TYR A 122 3.07 4.62 -9.73
C TYR A 122 4.37 4.40 -10.50
N ARG A 123 5.43 3.92 -9.84
CA ARG A 123 6.70 3.63 -10.51
C ARG A 123 6.56 2.50 -11.54
N ILE A 124 5.83 1.43 -11.22
CA ILE A 124 5.54 0.36 -12.18
C ILE A 124 4.82 0.92 -13.41
N MET A 125 3.77 1.73 -13.21
CA MET A 125 3.03 2.34 -14.33
C MET A 125 3.90 3.24 -15.20
N ASP A 126 4.65 4.14 -14.57
CA ASP A 126 5.52 5.08 -15.26
C ASP A 126 6.56 4.33 -16.11
N GLU A 127 7.22 3.32 -15.55
CA GLU A 127 8.19 2.52 -16.29
C GLU A 127 7.56 1.68 -17.41
N LEU A 128 6.37 1.09 -17.20
CA LEU A 128 5.67 0.34 -18.25
C LEU A 128 5.30 1.24 -19.44
N ILE A 129 4.86 2.48 -19.17
CA ILE A 129 4.49 3.46 -20.20
C ILE A 129 5.72 3.97 -20.93
N GLN A 130 6.76 4.39 -20.20
CA GLN A 130 8.01 4.90 -20.78
C GLN A 130 8.68 3.88 -21.69
N ARG A 131 8.65 2.60 -21.29
CA ARG A 131 9.23 1.49 -22.08
C ARG A 131 8.29 0.97 -23.17
N ARG A 132 7.10 1.55 -23.33
CA ARG A 132 6.06 1.14 -24.28
C ARG A 132 5.74 -0.36 -24.18
N ALA A 133 5.63 -0.86 -22.95
CA ALA A 133 5.35 -2.27 -22.68
C ALA A 133 4.05 -2.71 -23.38
N THR A 134 4.06 -3.91 -23.94
CA THR A 134 2.93 -4.45 -24.70
C THR A 134 2.19 -5.54 -23.93
N ILE A 135 0.86 -5.54 -24.07
CA ILE A 135 -0.01 -6.63 -23.70
C ILE A 135 -0.35 -7.38 -24.99
N ARG A 136 0.00 -8.67 -25.03
CA ARG A 136 -0.34 -9.54 -26.14
C ARG A 136 -1.66 -10.25 -25.87
N HIS A 137 -2.56 -10.24 -26.83
CA HIS A 137 -3.80 -11.01 -26.83
C HIS A 137 -3.89 -11.78 -28.15
N ALA A 138 -3.77 -13.12 -28.09
CA ALA A 138 -3.63 -13.97 -29.27
C ALA A 138 -2.48 -13.51 -30.21
N ASN A 139 -2.82 -12.90 -31.35
CA ASN A 139 -1.89 -12.38 -32.35
C ASN A 139 -1.81 -10.85 -32.41
N GLU A 140 -2.53 -10.15 -31.52
CA GLU A 140 -2.53 -8.69 -31.43
C GLU A 140 -1.67 -8.25 -30.24
N GLU A 141 -0.92 -7.16 -30.42
CA GLU A 141 -0.13 -6.52 -29.37
C GLU A 141 -0.63 -5.09 -29.18
N THR A 142 -1.01 -4.75 -27.96
CA THR A 142 -1.44 -3.40 -27.59
C THR A 142 -0.41 -2.79 -26.65
N VAL A 143 0.01 -1.56 -26.95
CA VAL A 143 0.90 -0.80 -26.07
C VAL A 143 0.09 -0.29 -24.88
N ILE A 144 0.64 -0.42 -23.68
CA ILE A 144 0.03 0.17 -22.48
C ILE A 144 0.14 1.69 -22.56
N SER A 145 -1.01 2.36 -22.66
CA SER A 145 -1.13 3.81 -22.60
C SER A 145 -1.98 4.31 -21.43
N GLU A 146 -2.76 3.42 -20.83
CA GLU A 146 -3.68 3.73 -19.73
C GLU A 146 -3.25 3.00 -18.45
N PRO A 147 -3.56 3.57 -17.27
CA PRO A 147 -3.25 2.91 -16.01
C PRO A 147 -4.02 1.58 -15.90
N LEU A 148 -3.28 0.50 -15.65
CA LEU A 148 -3.87 -0.78 -15.31
C LEU A 148 -4.56 -0.74 -13.94
N ASP A 149 -5.46 -1.70 -13.71
CA ASP A 149 -6.18 -1.85 -12.45
C ASP A 149 -5.24 -2.02 -11.24
N GLU A 150 -5.62 -1.44 -10.10
CA GLU A 150 -4.79 -1.50 -8.88
C GLU A 150 -4.58 -2.94 -8.39
N THR A 151 -5.55 -3.84 -8.57
CA THR A 151 -5.40 -5.24 -8.13
C THR A 151 -4.41 -6.01 -9.01
N LEU A 152 -4.37 -5.67 -10.30
CA LEU A 152 -3.38 -6.23 -11.23
C LEU A 152 -1.97 -5.73 -10.88
N LEU A 153 -1.84 -4.43 -10.58
CA LEU A 153 -0.58 -3.85 -10.11
C LEU A 153 -0.07 -4.48 -8.83
N GLU A 154 -0.96 -4.71 -7.88
CA GLU A 154 -0.63 -5.34 -6.61
C GLU A 154 -0.11 -6.77 -6.83
N ASP A 155 -0.75 -7.55 -7.70
CA ASP A 155 -0.31 -8.90 -8.00
C ASP A 155 1.02 -8.93 -8.78
N ILE A 156 1.23 -8.01 -9.73
CA ILE A 156 2.52 -7.81 -10.42
C ILE A 156 3.63 -7.52 -9.41
N LYS A 157 3.39 -6.56 -8.50
CA LYS A 157 4.33 -6.16 -7.46
C LYS A 157 4.71 -7.35 -6.58
N ILE A 158 3.74 -8.14 -6.12
CA ILE A 158 3.99 -9.29 -5.23
C ILE A 158 4.74 -10.42 -5.94
N ARG A 159 4.36 -10.74 -7.19
CA ARG A 159 4.88 -11.94 -7.87
C ARG A 159 6.18 -11.71 -8.61
N THR A 160 6.46 -10.49 -9.03
CA THR A 160 7.54 -10.22 -9.99
C THR A 160 8.62 -9.31 -9.45
N CYS A 161 8.27 -8.33 -8.61
CA CYS A 161 9.21 -7.34 -8.12
C CYS A 161 9.98 -7.89 -6.90
N PHE A 162 11.20 -7.40 -6.70
CA PHE A 162 12.00 -7.74 -5.53
C PHE A 162 12.86 -6.55 -5.13
N VAL A 163 13.22 -6.51 -3.85
CA VAL A 163 14.05 -5.43 -3.29
C VAL A 163 15.52 -5.77 -3.48
N ALA A 164 16.28 -4.87 -4.09
CA ALA A 164 17.70 -5.06 -4.31
C ALA A 164 18.50 -4.86 -3.01
N PRO A 165 19.63 -5.58 -2.82
CA PRO A 165 20.57 -5.26 -1.75
C PRO A 165 21.13 -3.84 -1.88
N PHE A 166 21.56 -3.24 -0.77
CA PHE A 166 22.05 -1.86 -0.72
C PHE A 166 23.08 -1.52 -1.81
N GLU A 167 24.15 -2.31 -1.96
CA GLU A 167 25.18 -2.08 -2.98
C GLU A 167 24.64 -2.09 -4.41
N ARG A 168 23.59 -2.89 -4.66
CA ARG A 168 22.93 -2.98 -5.96
C ARG A 168 22.00 -1.79 -6.17
N GLY A 169 21.22 -1.41 -5.15
CA GLY A 169 20.38 -0.22 -5.16
C GLY A 169 21.16 1.06 -5.47
N VAL A 170 22.33 1.25 -4.85
CA VAL A 170 23.22 2.40 -5.15
C VAL A 170 23.61 2.44 -6.63
N ARG A 171 23.95 1.30 -7.24
CA ARG A 171 24.30 1.23 -8.67
C ARG A 171 23.09 1.51 -9.56
N LEU A 172 21.91 1.04 -9.19
CA LEU A 172 20.66 1.28 -9.92
C LEU A 172 20.28 2.77 -9.88
N SER A 173 20.42 3.40 -8.71
CA SER A 173 20.20 4.84 -8.53
C SER A 173 21.16 5.68 -9.39
N GLN A 174 22.46 5.36 -9.37
CA GLN A 174 23.46 6.03 -10.22
C GLN A 174 23.14 5.89 -11.72
N GLN A 175 22.85 4.66 -12.16
CA GLN A 175 22.51 4.40 -13.56
C GLN A 175 21.27 5.17 -14.01
N ARG A 176 20.29 5.38 -13.11
CA ARG A 176 19.06 6.13 -13.40
C ARG A 176 19.28 7.63 -13.60
N VAL A 177 20.31 8.22 -12.98
CA VAL A 177 20.70 9.61 -13.26
C VAL A 177 21.31 9.73 -14.66
N ASP A 178 22.02 8.69 -15.09
CA ASP A 178 22.66 8.61 -16.42
C ASP A 178 21.68 8.14 -17.53
N PHE A 179 20.38 7.95 -17.25
CA PHE A 179 19.39 7.43 -18.20
C PHE A 179 19.05 8.40 -19.35
N ASP A 180 19.48 9.66 -19.28
CA ASP A 180 19.45 10.57 -20.44
C ASP A 180 20.40 10.11 -21.57
N GLU A 181 21.35 9.19 -21.30
CA GLU A 181 22.29 8.63 -22.29
C GLU A 181 22.12 7.12 -22.57
N GLY A 182 20.93 6.56 -22.38
CA GLY A 182 20.62 5.20 -22.86
C GLY A 182 21.41 4.07 -22.18
N SER A 183 21.91 4.29 -20.96
CA SER A 183 22.58 3.25 -20.19
C SER A 183 21.58 2.21 -19.67
N ALA A 184 21.70 0.97 -20.14
CA ALA A 184 20.88 -0.14 -19.64
C ALA A 184 21.39 -0.62 -18.29
N ILE A 185 20.48 -0.98 -17.38
CA ILE A 185 20.83 -1.63 -16.10
C ILE A 185 21.76 -2.82 -16.39
N THR A 186 22.93 -2.84 -15.77
CA THR A 186 23.92 -3.89 -16.02
C THR A 186 23.46 -5.21 -15.40
N SER A 187 23.35 -6.25 -16.23
CA SER A 187 22.91 -7.61 -15.83
C SER A 187 21.56 -7.61 -15.10
N PRO A 188 20.46 -7.21 -15.76
CA PRO A 188 19.15 -7.26 -15.14
C PRO A 188 18.71 -8.74 -14.98
N PRO A 189 17.77 -9.02 -14.07
CA PRO A 189 17.08 -10.29 -14.03
C PRO A 189 16.42 -10.65 -15.37
N ASN A 190 16.00 -11.90 -15.49
CA ASN A 190 15.22 -12.33 -16.65
C ASN A 190 13.87 -11.61 -16.73
N ASP A 191 13.39 -11.39 -17.94
CA ASP A 191 12.05 -10.89 -18.18
C ASP A 191 11.00 -11.96 -17.82
N VAL A 192 9.79 -11.53 -17.46
CA VAL A 192 8.69 -12.42 -17.09
C VAL A 192 7.48 -12.15 -17.97
N LYS A 193 6.92 -13.23 -18.52
CA LYS A 193 5.60 -13.22 -19.17
C LYS A 193 4.53 -13.37 -18.09
N TYR A 194 3.87 -12.27 -17.77
CA TYR A 194 2.83 -12.22 -16.75
C TYR A 194 1.44 -12.44 -17.38
N PRO A 195 0.71 -13.52 -17.02
CA PRO A 195 -0.61 -13.79 -17.57
C PRO A 195 -1.66 -12.87 -16.93
N ILE A 196 -2.43 -12.18 -17.75
CA ILE A 196 -3.59 -11.36 -17.36
C ILE A 196 -4.86 -12.10 -17.79
N ASP A 197 -5.71 -12.45 -16.82
CA ASP A 197 -7.00 -13.13 -17.00
C ASP A 197 -6.95 -14.43 -17.84
N GLY A 198 -5.77 -15.04 -17.96
CA GLY A 198 -5.53 -16.30 -18.70
C GLY A 198 -5.52 -16.18 -20.23
N GLN A 199 -5.84 -15.02 -20.81
CA GLN A 199 -5.89 -14.82 -22.26
C GLN A 199 -4.86 -13.80 -22.76
N ARG A 200 -4.53 -12.83 -21.91
CA ARG A 200 -3.61 -11.74 -22.23
C ARG A 200 -2.27 -12.01 -21.55
N VAL A 201 -1.17 -11.57 -22.15
CA VAL A 201 0.17 -11.72 -21.58
C VAL A 201 0.88 -10.38 -21.62
N LEU A 202 1.28 -9.89 -20.44
CA LEU A 202 2.12 -8.72 -20.29
C LEU A 202 3.58 -9.14 -20.18
N HIS A 203 4.43 -8.54 -20.99
CA HIS A 203 5.88 -8.71 -20.87
C HIS A 203 6.44 -7.73 -19.84
N ILE A 204 6.95 -8.24 -18.71
CA ILE A 204 7.51 -7.43 -17.63
C ILE A 204 9.04 -7.52 -17.68
N PRO A 205 9.73 -6.40 -17.96
CA PRO A 205 11.18 -6.38 -18.00
C PRO A 205 11.81 -6.71 -16.65
N GLY A 206 12.87 -7.52 -16.64
CA GLY A 206 13.62 -7.84 -15.44
C GLY A 206 14.23 -6.63 -14.75
N SER A 207 14.65 -5.64 -15.54
CA SER A 207 15.14 -4.37 -15.02
C SER A 207 14.07 -3.58 -14.26
N LEU A 208 12.82 -3.57 -14.74
CA LEU A 208 11.69 -2.96 -14.03
C LEU A 208 11.44 -3.65 -12.70
N ARG A 209 11.44 -4.99 -12.70
CA ARG A 209 11.21 -5.81 -11.50
C ARG A 209 12.19 -5.52 -10.37
N GLU A 210 13.40 -5.11 -10.73
CA GLU A 210 14.47 -4.75 -9.80
C GLU A 210 14.44 -3.26 -9.40
N SER A 211 14.21 -2.35 -10.35
CA SER A 211 14.32 -0.89 -10.13
C SER A 211 13.12 -0.27 -9.41
N VAL A 212 11.92 -0.84 -9.54
CA VAL A 212 10.70 -0.16 -9.08
C VAL A 212 10.65 0.05 -7.56
N CYS A 213 11.29 -0.81 -6.79
CA CYS A 213 11.34 -0.70 -5.33
C CYS A 213 12.31 0.38 -4.83
N GLU A 214 13.26 0.82 -5.67
CA GLU A 214 14.22 1.87 -5.31
C GLU A 214 13.53 3.21 -5.04
N VAL A 215 12.29 3.43 -5.53
CA VAL A 215 11.48 4.62 -5.19
C VAL A 215 11.29 4.80 -3.68
N LEU A 216 11.42 3.74 -2.87
CA LEU A 216 11.31 3.82 -1.41
C LEU A 216 12.63 4.24 -0.73
N PHE A 217 13.75 4.21 -1.46
CA PHE A 217 15.11 4.49 -0.98
C PHE A 217 15.74 5.69 -1.68
N GLU A 218 15.18 6.14 -2.79
CA GLU A 218 15.51 7.41 -3.43
C GLU A 218 15.30 8.55 -2.43
N MET A 219 16.36 9.34 -2.21
CA MET A 219 16.32 10.44 -1.24
C MET A 219 15.20 11.41 -1.60
N TYR A 220 14.23 11.54 -0.71
CA TYR A 220 13.20 12.56 -0.79
C TYR A 220 13.82 13.89 -0.36
N GLY A 221 14.35 14.64 -1.32
CA GLY A 221 14.88 15.99 -1.11
C GLY A 221 16.22 16.03 -0.37
N ASP A 222 17.30 16.22 -1.15
CA ASP A 222 18.40 17.09 -0.69
C ASP A 222 17.86 18.54 -0.69
N GLU A 223 17.00 18.87 0.27
CA GLU A 223 16.66 20.27 0.55
C GLU A 223 16.86 20.50 2.05
N HIS A 224 18.03 21.08 2.35
CA HIS A 224 18.36 21.73 3.62
C HIS A 224 17.40 22.86 3.97
#